data_AF-A0A2V9SVC5-F1
#
_entry.id   AF-A0A2V9SVC5-F1
#
_cell.length_a   1.000
_cell.length_b   1.000
_cell.length_c   1.000
_cell.angle_alpha   90.00
_cell.angle_beta   90.00
_cell.angle_gamma   90.00
#
_symmetry.space_group_name_H-M   'P 1'
#
loop_
_entity.id
_entity.type
_entity.pdbx_description
1 polymer ?
#
loop_
_entity_poly.entity_id
_entity_poly.type
_entity_poly.pdbx_seq_one_letter_code
_entity_poly.pdbx_strand_id
1 'polypeptide(L)'
;MNIVKATRRFEEWLRRRTAIVEPDLRAKHKHMAEAAFPFLRATFYRWIQIWPEFCPDLAKAPKALAVGDLHIENFGTWRDAEGRLVWGINDFDEATELPYTVDLVRLATSAILAADEGHLALKPKAACEAILDGYGKSLAEDGGAFVLEEEHKWLRQLAMNELRDPVPFWKKMDALPEVKSDIPASAREALEHLLGEQTLNYRVVRRVAGLGSLGHVRLVALTECHGGKIAREARPWWRLLFIGQMNARGRRKFCIRRSSAMQYERPILLCSYGDDGLCGGSRRTAPELSSISCQRVGMNAACCSLWDGKRRTSISAPAVR
;
A
#
# COMPACT_ATOMS: atom_id res chain seq x y z
N MET A 1 18.03 11.23 19.75
CA MET A 1 18.57 10.19 18.83
C MET A 1 18.56 10.74 17.42
N ASN A 2 19.68 10.71 16.68
CA ASN A 2 19.74 11.20 15.29
C ASN A 2 19.15 10.18 14.29
N ILE A 3 18.96 10.60 13.03
CA ILE A 3 18.37 9.75 11.98
C ILE A 3 19.22 8.51 11.71
N VAL A 4 20.54 8.63 11.56
CA VAL A 4 21.43 7.50 11.24
C VAL A 4 21.27 6.38 12.29
N LYS A 5 21.23 6.72 13.58
CA LYS A 5 21.01 5.76 14.66
C LYS A 5 19.59 5.19 14.63
N ALA A 6 18.57 6.00 14.33
CA ALA A 6 17.20 5.53 14.21
C ALA A 6 17.03 4.52 13.05
N THR A 7 17.61 4.81 11.89
CA THR A 7 17.60 3.95 10.70
C THR A 7 18.30 2.62 10.97
N ARG A 8 19.50 2.64 11.55
CA ARG A 8 20.21 1.40 11.92
C ARG A 8 19.39 0.52 12.85
N ARG A 9 18.81 1.09 13.91
CA ARG A 9 17.95 0.35 14.85
C ARG A 9 16.70 -0.22 14.17
N PHE A 10 16.09 0.55 13.29
CA PHE A 10 14.94 0.10 12.52
C PHE A 10 15.30 -1.09 11.61
N GLU A 11 16.44 -1.02 10.92
CA GLU A 11 16.88 -2.08 10.02
C GLU A 11 17.39 -3.32 10.75
N GLU A 12 18.03 -3.17 11.91
CA GLU A 12 18.35 -4.28 12.81
C GLU A 12 17.08 -5.00 13.27
N TRP A 13 16.03 -4.24 13.62
CA TRP A 13 14.74 -4.80 13.94
C TRP A 13 14.11 -5.50 12.72
N LEU A 14 14.18 -4.88 11.55
CA LEU A 14 13.59 -5.39 10.31
C LEU A 14 14.27 -6.71 9.86
N ARG A 15 15.60 -6.80 9.93
CA ARG A 15 16.36 -8.02 9.62
C ARG A 15 16.01 -9.22 10.51
N ARG A 16 15.50 -8.98 11.72
CA ARG A 16 14.99 -10.05 12.60
C ARG A 16 13.58 -10.52 12.21
N ARG A 17 12.90 -9.83 11.31
CA ARG A 17 11.52 -10.10 10.90
C ARG A 17 11.40 -10.60 9.47
N THR A 18 12.31 -10.20 8.59
CA THR A 18 12.25 -10.59 7.19
C THR A 18 13.64 -10.62 6.56
N ALA A 19 13.77 -11.39 5.48
CA ALA A 19 14.96 -11.37 4.64
C ALA A 19 15.07 -10.02 3.93
N ILE A 20 16.29 -9.47 3.95
CA ILE A 20 16.60 -8.17 3.34
C ILE A 20 17.51 -8.36 2.14
N VAL A 21 17.15 -7.71 1.05
CA VAL A 21 17.99 -7.62 -0.14
C VAL A 21 18.88 -6.40 0.00
N GLU A 22 20.10 -6.63 0.49
CA GLU A 22 21.06 -5.57 0.83
C GLU A 22 21.37 -4.59 -0.33
N PRO A 23 21.50 -5.02 -1.61
CA PRO A 23 21.65 -4.07 -2.73
C PRO A 23 20.49 -3.08 -2.84
N ASP A 24 19.25 -3.54 -2.69
CA ASP A 24 18.07 -2.69 -2.75
C ASP A 24 17.96 -1.78 -1.53
N LEU A 25 18.35 -2.25 -0.34
CA LEU A 25 18.39 -1.42 0.86
C LEU A 25 19.42 -0.27 0.71
N ARG A 26 20.58 -0.54 0.11
CA ARG A 26 21.55 0.52 -0.23
C ARG A 26 20.99 1.50 -1.25
N ALA A 27 20.24 1.02 -2.25
CA ALA A 27 19.53 1.90 -3.17
C ALA A 27 18.47 2.76 -2.46
N LYS A 28 17.76 2.21 -1.46
CA LYS A 28 16.85 2.97 -0.59
C LYS A 28 17.59 4.11 0.10
N HIS A 29 18.75 3.86 0.68
CA HIS A 29 19.56 4.91 1.34
C HIS A 29 20.01 5.99 0.38
N LYS A 30 20.41 5.62 -0.84
CA LYS A 30 20.76 6.58 -1.88
C LYS A 30 19.57 7.49 -2.20
N HIS A 31 18.40 6.91 -2.45
CA HIS A 31 17.17 7.67 -2.73
C HIS A 31 16.72 8.52 -1.54
N MET A 32 16.85 8.02 -0.32
CA MET A 32 16.59 8.81 0.90
C MET A 32 17.49 10.04 1.00
N ALA A 33 18.70 10.00 0.45
CA ALA A 33 19.65 11.10 0.49
C ALA A 33 19.47 12.10 -0.67
N GLU A 34 18.63 11.79 -1.67
CA GLU A 34 18.45 12.64 -2.86
C GLU A 34 17.67 13.92 -2.56
N ALA A 35 16.62 13.86 -1.72
CA ALA A 35 15.81 15.02 -1.35
C ALA A 35 14.93 14.76 -0.10
N ALA A 36 14.20 15.78 0.37
CA ALA A 36 13.41 15.72 1.60
C ALA A 36 12.12 14.88 1.44
N PHE A 37 11.48 14.93 0.28
CA PHE A 37 10.29 14.15 -0.04
C PHE A 37 10.56 12.64 -0.11
N PRO A 38 11.56 12.12 -0.86
CA PRO A 38 11.89 10.70 -0.81
C PRO A 38 12.36 10.26 0.58
N PHE A 39 13.05 11.14 1.33
CA PHE A 39 13.39 10.89 2.73
C PHE A 39 12.14 10.68 3.59
N LEU A 40 11.16 11.59 3.53
CA LEU A 40 9.90 11.50 4.28
C LEU A 40 9.23 10.15 4.00
N ARG A 41 9.09 9.79 2.73
CA ARG A 41 8.42 8.57 2.25
C ARG A 41 9.10 7.28 2.71
N ALA A 42 10.42 7.25 2.83
CA ALA A 42 11.14 6.05 3.23
C ALA A 42 11.30 5.88 4.75
N THR A 43 10.86 6.88 5.54
CA THR A 43 11.16 6.97 6.98
C THR A 43 9.93 7.15 7.87
N PHE A 44 8.80 6.48 7.56
CA PHE A 44 7.62 6.50 8.43
C PHE A 44 7.94 6.11 9.89
N TYR A 45 8.79 5.10 10.11
CA TYR A 45 9.26 4.73 11.45
C TYR A 45 9.93 5.89 12.20
N ARG A 46 10.54 6.84 11.50
CA ARG A 46 11.14 8.03 12.10
C ARG A 46 10.07 9.08 12.37
N TRP A 47 9.16 9.27 11.43
CA TRP A 47 8.02 10.18 11.59
C TRP A 47 7.26 9.89 12.88
N ILE A 48 6.87 8.63 13.10
CA ILE A 48 6.09 8.25 14.28
C ILE A 48 6.82 8.52 15.61
N GLN A 49 8.15 8.51 15.61
CA GLN A 49 8.97 8.77 16.79
C GLN A 49 9.01 10.25 17.16
N ILE A 50 8.93 11.15 16.17
CA ILE A 50 9.24 12.58 16.37
C ILE A 50 8.03 13.48 16.25
N TRP A 51 7.03 13.12 15.43
CA TRP A 51 5.89 13.99 15.18
C TRP A 51 5.11 14.40 16.45
N PRO A 52 5.00 13.58 17.53
CA PRO A 52 4.31 14.02 18.75
C PRO A 52 5.09 15.09 19.51
N GLU A 53 6.42 15.19 19.31
CA GLU A 53 7.25 16.24 19.90
C GLU A 53 7.00 17.59 19.21
N PHE A 54 6.75 17.58 17.89
CA PHE A 54 6.48 18.79 17.10
C PHE A 54 5.02 19.22 17.13
N CYS A 55 4.09 18.26 17.29
CA CYS A 55 2.65 18.51 17.28
C CYS A 55 1.96 17.84 18.48
N PRO A 56 2.30 18.21 19.72
CA PRO A 56 1.85 17.50 20.92
C PRO A 56 0.33 17.50 21.10
N ASP A 57 -0.35 18.58 20.69
CA ASP A 57 -1.81 18.65 20.82
C ASP A 57 -2.52 17.82 19.74
N LEU A 58 -2.00 17.84 18.50
CA LEU A 58 -2.52 16.99 17.44
C LEU A 58 -2.27 15.50 17.73
N ALA A 59 -1.18 15.15 18.41
CA ALA A 59 -0.90 13.79 18.84
C ALA A 59 -1.84 13.26 19.94
N LYS A 60 -2.62 14.12 20.58
CA LYS A 60 -3.66 13.75 21.55
C LYS A 60 -5.06 13.65 20.92
N ALA A 61 -5.19 13.92 19.62
CA ALA A 61 -6.48 13.85 18.93
C ALA A 61 -7.08 12.43 18.98
N PRO A 62 -8.41 12.29 18.81
CA PRO A 62 -9.07 11.00 18.75
C PRO A 62 -8.38 10.02 17.79
N LYS A 63 -8.27 8.77 18.24
CA LYS A 63 -7.68 7.71 17.43
C LYS A 63 -8.71 7.17 16.44
N ALA A 64 -8.27 6.98 15.21
CA ALA A 64 -9.00 6.27 14.17
C ALA A 64 -8.04 5.27 13.50
N LEU A 65 -8.57 4.42 12.62
CA LEU A 65 -7.69 3.65 11.76
C LEU A 65 -7.04 4.61 10.74
N ALA A 66 -5.78 4.89 10.93
CA ALA A 66 -4.97 5.73 10.06
C ALA A 66 -4.21 4.87 9.04
N VAL A 67 -3.87 5.47 7.90
CA VAL A 67 -2.96 4.91 6.89
C VAL A 67 -1.53 4.87 7.42
N GLY A 68 -1.14 5.86 8.23
CA GLY A 68 0.17 5.97 8.84
C GLY A 68 1.17 6.63 7.90
N ASP A 69 1.55 5.95 6.83
CA ASP A 69 2.51 6.46 5.84
C ASP A 69 1.84 7.27 4.71
N LEU A 70 0.82 8.08 5.03
CA LEU A 70 0.09 8.84 4.03
C LEU A 70 0.92 10.00 3.44
N HIS A 71 1.02 10.04 2.12
CA HIS A 71 1.69 11.05 1.34
C HIS A 71 1.06 11.16 -0.06
N ILE A 72 1.29 12.25 -0.79
CA ILE A 72 0.66 12.51 -2.10
C ILE A 72 0.84 11.37 -3.14
N GLU A 73 1.92 10.58 -3.05
CA GLU A 73 2.18 9.43 -3.91
C GLU A 73 1.52 8.08 -3.47
N ASN A 74 0.67 8.09 -2.44
CA ASN A 74 -0.19 6.94 -2.12
C ASN A 74 -1.50 6.95 -2.89
N PHE A 75 -1.85 8.08 -3.51
CA PHE A 75 -3.05 8.21 -4.33
C PHE A 75 -2.82 7.64 -5.73
N GLY A 76 -3.84 6.99 -6.28
CA GLY A 76 -3.83 6.43 -7.62
C GLY A 76 -5.17 5.81 -7.98
N THR A 77 -5.22 5.12 -9.11
CA THR A 77 -6.47 4.54 -9.65
C THR A 77 -6.46 3.02 -9.75
N TRP A 78 -7.61 2.41 -9.51
CA TRP A 78 -7.87 0.99 -9.66
C TRP A 78 -9.32 0.74 -10.12
N ARG A 79 -9.65 -0.50 -10.45
CA ARG A 79 -11.04 -0.91 -10.69
C ARG A 79 -11.56 -1.66 -9.48
N ASP A 80 -12.76 -1.32 -9.02
CA ASP A 80 -13.41 -2.04 -7.92
C ASP A 80 -14.00 -3.39 -8.37
N ALA A 81 -14.73 -4.06 -7.47
CA ALA A 81 -15.31 -5.37 -7.75
C ALA A 81 -16.32 -5.34 -8.91
N GLU A 82 -16.98 -4.20 -9.12
CA GLU A 82 -17.94 -3.92 -10.18
C GLU A 82 -17.26 -3.45 -11.48
N GLY A 83 -15.95 -3.18 -11.43
CA GLY A 83 -15.16 -2.73 -12.57
C GLY A 83 -15.12 -1.20 -12.75
N ARG A 84 -15.71 -0.44 -11.84
CA ARG A 84 -15.74 1.04 -11.90
C ARG A 84 -14.35 1.61 -11.63
N LEU A 85 -13.97 2.66 -12.35
CA LEU A 85 -12.69 3.33 -12.11
C LEU A 85 -12.74 4.19 -10.83
N VAL A 86 -12.00 3.78 -9.80
CA VAL A 86 -11.92 4.45 -8.50
C VAL A 86 -10.59 5.18 -8.37
N TRP A 87 -10.59 6.30 -7.66
CA TRP A 87 -9.39 7.00 -7.21
C TRP A 87 -9.32 7.02 -5.68
N GLY A 88 -8.11 6.99 -5.13
CA GLY A 88 -7.91 7.02 -3.68
C GLY A 88 -6.59 6.41 -3.25
N ILE A 89 -6.53 6.05 -1.96
CA ILE A 89 -5.33 5.57 -1.29
C ILE A 89 -5.11 4.08 -1.62
N ASN A 90 -3.90 3.75 -2.07
CA ASN A 90 -3.55 2.42 -2.60
C ASN A 90 -2.50 1.65 -1.78
N ASP A 91 -2.11 2.17 -0.62
CA ASP A 91 -1.01 1.62 0.18
C ASP A 91 -1.37 1.72 1.66
N PHE A 92 -1.51 0.56 2.31
CA PHE A 92 -1.94 0.43 3.70
C PHE A 92 -0.98 -0.46 4.50
N ASP A 93 0.27 -0.58 4.04
CA ASP A 93 1.28 -1.43 4.69
C ASP A 93 1.60 -0.96 6.13
N GLU A 94 1.34 0.32 6.43
CA GLU A 94 1.61 0.99 7.72
C GLU A 94 0.34 1.33 8.52
N ALA A 95 -0.82 0.82 8.08
CA ALA A 95 -2.10 1.19 8.66
C ALA A 95 -2.27 0.65 10.09
N THR A 96 -2.64 1.54 11.03
CA THR A 96 -2.80 1.20 12.45
C THR A 96 -3.63 2.26 13.19
N GLU A 97 -4.05 1.97 14.42
CA GLU A 97 -4.80 2.94 15.24
C GLU A 97 -3.89 4.06 15.73
N LEU A 98 -4.06 5.26 15.15
CA LEU A 98 -3.31 6.48 15.46
C LEU A 98 -4.27 7.67 15.57
N PRO A 99 -3.86 8.78 16.20
CA PRO A 99 -4.61 10.04 16.08
C PRO A 99 -4.84 10.37 14.60
N TYR A 100 -6.08 10.63 14.18
CA TYR A 100 -6.40 10.83 12.75
C TYR A 100 -5.59 11.97 12.11
N THR A 101 -5.16 12.92 12.93
CA THR A 101 -4.31 14.05 12.57
C THR A 101 -2.95 13.63 12.02
N VAL A 102 -2.45 12.42 12.33
CA VAL A 102 -1.15 11.94 11.81
C VAL A 102 -1.15 11.91 10.29
N ASP A 103 -2.25 11.45 9.68
CA ASP A 103 -2.39 11.33 8.23
C ASP A 103 -2.54 12.71 7.59
N LEU A 104 -3.31 13.62 8.21
CA LEU A 104 -3.50 14.99 7.73
C LEU A 104 -2.18 15.77 7.73
N VAL A 105 -1.46 15.74 8.85
CA VAL A 105 -0.18 16.45 9.00
C VAL A 105 0.87 15.86 8.06
N ARG A 106 0.95 14.53 7.97
CA ARG A 106 1.93 13.86 7.09
C ARG A 106 1.63 14.12 5.62
N LEU A 107 0.35 14.06 5.21
CA LEU A 107 -0.07 14.36 3.84
C LEU A 107 0.25 15.81 3.47
N ALA A 108 -0.09 16.78 4.33
CA ALA A 108 0.21 18.19 4.13
C ALA A 108 1.73 18.43 4.04
N THR A 109 2.50 17.83 4.95
CA THR A 109 3.97 17.89 4.92
C THR A 109 4.50 17.33 3.60
N SER A 110 3.97 16.22 3.12
CA SER A 110 4.40 15.62 1.85
C SER A 110 4.08 16.51 0.64
N ALA A 111 2.94 17.21 0.65
CA ALA A 111 2.55 18.14 -0.42
C ALA A 111 3.46 19.37 -0.44
N ILE A 112 3.81 19.91 0.73
CA ILE A 112 4.73 21.05 0.87
C ILE A 112 6.13 20.66 0.37
N LEU A 113 6.69 19.54 0.83
CA LEU A 113 8.00 19.07 0.37
C LEU A 113 8.03 18.82 -1.14
N ALA A 114 6.97 18.26 -1.70
CA ALA A 114 6.87 18.07 -3.14
C ALA A 114 6.77 19.41 -3.91
N ALA A 115 6.10 20.41 -3.35
CA ALA A 115 6.06 21.75 -3.94
C ALA A 115 7.42 22.45 -3.89
N ASP A 116 8.13 22.35 -2.75
CA ASP A 116 9.47 22.91 -2.58
C ASP A 116 10.49 22.29 -3.55
N GLU A 117 10.31 21.00 -3.87
CA GLU A 117 11.12 20.28 -4.87
C GLU A 117 10.69 20.54 -6.34
N GLY A 118 9.68 21.40 -6.56
CA GLY A 118 9.19 21.73 -7.90
C GLY A 118 8.32 20.65 -8.55
N HIS A 119 7.91 19.62 -7.80
CA HIS A 119 7.00 18.59 -8.30
C HIS A 119 5.55 19.09 -8.36
N LEU A 120 5.18 20.09 -7.56
CA LEU A 120 3.84 20.66 -7.49
C LEU A 120 3.87 22.19 -7.55
N ALA A 121 3.02 22.78 -8.39
CA ALA A 121 2.82 24.23 -8.43
C ALA A 121 1.72 24.66 -7.41
N LEU A 122 2.00 24.49 -6.11
CA LEU A 122 1.05 24.77 -5.03
C LEU A 122 1.71 25.55 -3.90
N LYS A 123 1.01 26.55 -3.36
CA LYS A 123 1.44 27.25 -2.14
C LYS A 123 1.15 26.37 -0.91
N PRO A 124 2.02 26.36 0.13
CA PRO A 124 1.80 25.56 1.34
C PRO A 124 0.41 25.71 1.97
N LYS A 125 -0.06 26.96 2.12
CA LYS A 125 -1.38 27.26 2.67
C LYS A 125 -2.51 26.64 1.85
N ALA A 126 -2.45 26.77 0.52
CA ALA A 126 -3.47 26.21 -0.37
C ALA A 126 -3.51 24.67 -0.33
N ALA A 127 -2.35 24.02 -0.18
CA ALA A 127 -2.29 22.57 0.01
C ALA A 127 -2.95 22.14 1.33
N CYS A 128 -2.64 22.83 2.44
CA CYS A 128 -3.25 22.55 3.74
C CYS A 128 -4.77 22.78 3.73
N GLU A 129 -5.23 23.88 3.15
CA GLU A 129 -6.66 24.21 3.02
C GLU A 129 -7.39 23.15 2.21
N ALA A 130 -6.88 22.78 1.03
CA ALA A 130 -7.50 21.74 0.20
C ALA A 130 -7.60 20.37 0.91
N ILE A 131 -6.58 19.99 1.68
CA ILE A 131 -6.58 18.75 2.47
C ILE A 131 -7.64 18.80 3.57
N LEU A 132 -7.70 19.91 4.33
CA LEU A 132 -8.65 20.07 5.43
C LEU A 132 -10.09 20.16 4.91
N ASP A 133 -10.32 20.92 3.85
CA ASP A 133 -11.63 21.08 3.23
C ASP A 133 -12.15 19.75 2.68
N GLY A 134 -11.30 18.99 1.97
CA GLY A 134 -11.63 17.67 1.46
C GLY A 134 -11.96 16.66 2.57
N TYR A 135 -11.15 16.66 3.64
CA TYR A 135 -11.38 15.79 4.80
C TYR A 135 -12.66 16.16 5.55
N GLY A 136 -12.88 17.46 5.81
CA GLY A 136 -14.06 17.97 6.49
C GLY A 136 -15.35 17.70 5.71
N LYS A 137 -15.33 17.95 4.39
CA LYS A 137 -16.45 17.61 3.50
C LYS A 137 -16.77 16.12 3.53
N SER A 138 -15.75 15.27 3.39
CA SER A 138 -15.94 13.82 3.43
C SER A 138 -16.50 13.34 4.77
N LEU A 139 -16.17 13.98 5.90
CA LEU A 139 -16.75 13.64 7.19
C LEU A 139 -18.21 14.09 7.31
N ALA A 140 -18.55 15.25 6.75
CA ALA A 140 -19.92 15.77 6.77
C ALA A 140 -20.88 14.96 5.88
N GLU A 141 -20.35 14.29 4.86
CA GLU A 141 -21.10 13.48 3.89
C GLU A 141 -21.01 11.96 4.19
N ASP A 142 -20.67 11.56 5.43
CA ASP A 142 -20.50 10.16 5.90
C ASP A 142 -19.46 9.31 5.14
N GLY A 143 -18.65 9.96 4.30
CA GLY A 143 -17.66 9.33 3.45
C GLY A 143 -18.24 8.54 2.29
N GLY A 144 -17.41 8.27 1.28
CA GLY A 144 -17.84 7.54 0.10
C GLY A 144 -16.67 7.10 -0.76
N ALA A 145 -16.92 6.15 -1.67
CA ALA A 145 -15.96 5.80 -2.70
C ALA A 145 -15.83 6.96 -3.69
N PHE A 146 -14.60 7.29 -4.09
CA PHE A 146 -14.35 8.34 -5.08
C PHE A 146 -14.36 7.73 -6.49
N VAL A 147 -15.56 7.51 -7.04
CA VAL A 147 -15.77 6.87 -8.34
C VAL A 147 -15.63 7.89 -9.47
N LEU A 148 -14.62 7.74 -10.32
CA LEU A 148 -14.31 8.73 -11.36
C LEU A 148 -15.36 8.80 -12.47
N GLU A 149 -16.09 7.71 -12.69
CA GLU A 149 -17.11 7.60 -13.75
C GLU A 149 -18.36 8.44 -13.49
N GLU A 150 -18.55 8.93 -12.27
CA GLU A 150 -19.70 9.72 -11.84
C GLU A 150 -19.39 11.23 -11.94
N GLU A 151 -19.04 11.89 -10.83
CA GLU A 151 -19.01 13.35 -10.71
C GLU A 151 -17.64 13.99 -11.01
N HIS A 152 -16.63 13.19 -11.38
CA HIS A 152 -15.23 13.64 -11.45
C HIS A 152 -14.66 13.67 -12.87
N LYS A 153 -15.40 14.27 -13.81
CA LYS A 153 -15.07 14.30 -15.25
C LYS A 153 -13.62 14.70 -15.55
N TRP A 154 -13.10 15.74 -14.90
CA TRP A 154 -11.73 16.24 -15.14
C TRP A 154 -10.68 15.21 -14.71
N LEU A 155 -10.84 14.62 -13.52
CA LEU A 155 -9.90 13.63 -12.99
C LEU A 155 -10.01 12.31 -13.75
N ARG A 156 -11.22 11.95 -14.20
CA ARG A 156 -11.45 10.84 -15.13
C ARG A 156 -10.69 11.04 -16.43
N GLN A 157 -10.80 12.21 -17.05
CA GLN A 157 -10.07 12.54 -18.29
C GLN A 157 -8.55 12.46 -18.08
N LEU A 158 -8.04 13.01 -16.98
CA LEU A 158 -6.62 12.88 -16.64
C LEU A 158 -6.21 11.42 -16.48
N ALA A 159 -6.97 10.63 -15.72
CA ALA A 159 -6.68 9.22 -15.49
C ALA A 159 -6.78 8.36 -16.77
N MET A 160 -7.70 8.69 -17.67
CA MET A 160 -7.92 7.97 -18.94
C MET A 160 -6.93 8.37 -20.03
N ASN A 161 -6.56 9.65 -20.14
CA ASN A 161 -5.59 10.12 -21.12
C ASN A 161 -4.17 9.62 -20.80
N GLU A 162 -3.87 9.40 -19.52
CA GLU A 162 -2.61 8.86 -19.04
C GLU A 162 -2.60 7.32 -18.96
N LEU A 163 -3.55 6.63 -19.61
CA LEU A 163 -3.53 5.18 -19.71
C LEU A 163 -2.27 4.74 -20.44
N ARG A 164 -1.30 4.26 -19.66
CA ARG A 164 -0.05 3.74 -20.19
C ARG A 164 -0.33 2.55 -21.10
N ASP A 165 0.39 2.52 -22.21
CA ASP A 165 0.52 1.32 -23.03
C ASP A 165 0.96 0.15 -22.12
N PRO A 166 0.15 -0.93 -22.03
CA PRO A 166 0.50 -2.09 -21.23
C PRO A 166 1.69 -2.88 -21.82
N VAL A 167 2.04 -2.69 -23.09
CA VAL A 167 3.13 -3.43 -23.76
C VAL A 167 4.49 -3.17 -23.08
N PRO A 168 4.93 -1.92 -22.83
CA PRO A 168 6.12 -1.65 -22.04
C PRO A 168 6.12 -2.26 -20.63
N PHE A 169 4.95 -2.35 -19.98
CA PHE A 169 4.82 -2.98 -18.68
C PHE A 169 5.12 -4.48 -18.79
N TRP A 170 4.46 -5.18 -19.70
CA TRP A 170 4.68 -6.62 -19.88
C TRP A 170 6.09 -6.93 -20.35
N LYS A 171 6.67 -6.13 -21.26
CA LYS A 171 8.08 -6.28 -21.66
C LYS A 171 9.03 -6.19 -20.46
N LYS A 172 8.77 -5.29 -19.52
CA LYS A 172 9.56 -5.17 -18.28
C LYS A 172 9.36 -6.36 -17.35
N MET A 173 8.11 -6.79 -17.14
CA MET A 173 7.81 -7.98 -16.33
C MET A 173 8.48 -9.21 -16.92
N ASP A 174 8.47 -9.32 -18.25
CA ASP A 174 8.98 -10.49 -18.93
C ASP A 174 10.51 -10.62 -18.85
N ALA A 175 11.19 -9.49 -18.81
CA ALA A 175 12.65 -9.38 -18.68
C ALA A 175 13.16 -9.57 -17.24
N LEU A 176 12.28 -9.70 -16.25
CA LEU A 176 12.71 -9.92 -14.86
C LEU A 176 13.35 -11.31 -14.71
N PRO A 177 14.45 -11.41 -13.93
CA PRO A 177 15.11 -12.68 -13.71
C PRO A 177 14.20 -13.62 -12.92
N GLU A 178 14.13 -14.86 -13.38
CA GLU A 178 13.39 -15.93 -12.73
C GLU A 178 14.08 -16.35 -11.43
N VAL A 179 13.27 -16.57 -10.39
CA VAL A 179 13.69 -17.07 -9.08
C VAL A 179 13.45 -18.57 -9.07
N LYS A 180 14.52 -19.36 -9.25
CA LYS A 180 14.43 -20.83 -9.37
C LYS A 180 14.57 -21.57 -8.02
N SER A 181 15.28 -20.97 -7.07
CA SER A 181 15.45 -21.45 -5.70
C SER A 181 14.94 -20.40 -4.69
N ASP A 182 14.75 -20.79 -3.43
CA ASP A 182 14.54 -19.85 -2.31
C ASP A 182 13.20 -19.09 -2.29
N ILE A 183 12.15 -19.65 -2.89
CA ILE A 183 10.78 -19.17 -2.70
C ILE A 183 10.23 -19.75 -1.39
N PRO A 184 9.89 -18.92 -0.39
CA PRO A 184 9.29 -19.42 0.85
C PRO A 184 7.97 -20.15 0.57
N ALA A 185 7.71 -21.26 1.27
CA ALA A 185 6.48 -22.04 1.10
C ALA A 185 5.21 -21.17 1.23
N SER A 186 5.18 -20.28 2.23
CA SER A 186 4.07 -19.33 2.43
C SER A 186 3.88 -18.35 1.27
N ALA A 187 4.96 -17.94 0.60
CA ALA A 187 4.87 -17.08 -0.58
C ALA A 187 4.36 -17.86 -1.79
N ARG A 188 4.80 -19.12 -1.95
CA ARG A 188 4.30 -20.02 -2.99
C ARG A 188 2.80 -20.28 -2.83
N GLU A 189 2.37 -20.68 -1.64
CA GLU A 189 0.96 -20.92 -1.31
C GLU A 189 0.11 -19.67 -1.58
N ALA A 190 0.57 -18.48 -1.16
CA ALA A 190 -0.13 -17.23 -1.43
C ALA A 190 -0.25 -16.92 -2.93
N LEU A 191 0.81 -17.16 -3.71
CA LEU A 191 0.78 -16.96 -5.16
C LEU A 191 -0.15 -17.95 -5.86
N GLU A 192 -0.06 -19.24 -5.52
CA GLU A 192 -0.90 -20.30 -6.09
C GLU A 192 -2.38 -20.08 -5.77
N HIS A 193 -2.68 -19.67 -4.54
CA HIS A 193 -4.04 -19.27 -4.15
C HIS A 193 -4.58 -18.12 -5.03
N LEU A 194 -3.74 -17.15 -5.40
CA LEU A 194 -4.13 -16.01 -6.22
C LEU A 194 -4.24 -16.28 -7.72
N LEU A 195 -3.49 -17.26 -8.19
CA LEU A 195 -3.61 -17.77 -9.54
C LEU A 195 -4.88 -18.62 -9.69
N GLY A 196 -5.21 -19.38 -8.65
CA GLY A 196 -6.33 -20.31 -8.64
C GLY A 196 -5.97 -21.66 -9.28
N GLU A 197 -6.88 -22.63 -9.14
CA GLU A 197 -6.65 -24.05 -9.44
C GLU A 197 -6.34 -24.34 -10.92
N GLN A 198 -6.67 -23.43 -11.84
CA GLN A 198 -6.53 -23.66 -13.29
C GLN A 198 -5.13 -23.33 -13.84
N THR A 199 -4.20 -22.87 -13.00
CA THR A 199 -2.91 -22.31 -13.44
C THR A 199 -1.73 -23.08 -12.86
N LEU A 200 -1.39 -24.19 -13.52
CA LEU A 200 -0.30 -25.08 -13.11
C LEU A 200 1.09 -24.64 -13.61
N ASN A 201 1.15 -23.78 -14.63
CA ASN A 201 2.41 -23.33 -15.23
C ASN A 201 2.60 -21.83 -15.03
N TYR A 202 3.32 -21.45 -13.97
CA TYR A 202 3.71 -20.08 -13.72
C TYR A 202 5.22 -19.99 -13.47
N ARG A 203 5.83 -18.86 -13.82
CA ARG A 203 7.20 -18.53 -13.40
C ARG A 203 7.19 -17.49 -12.31
N VAL A 204 8.10 -17.60 -11.36
CA VAL A 204 8.25 -16.60 -10.30
C VAL A 204 9.44 -15.72 -10.60
N VAL A 205 9.24 -14.40 -10.58
CA VAL A 205 10.28 -13.41 -10.80
C VAL A 205 10.44 -12.49 -9.59
N ARG A 206 11.61 -11.91 -9.43
CA ARG A 206 11.87 -10.90 -8.40
C ARG A 206 11.65 -9.50 -8.96
N ARG A 207 10.80 -8.70 -8.30
CA ARG A 207 10.53 -7.32 -8.70
C ARG A 207 11.14 -6.33 -7.72
N VAL A 208 11.73 -5.25 -8.24
CA VAL A 208 12.19 -4.10 -7.44
C VAL A 208 11.25 -2.93 -7.70
N ALA A 209 10.53 -2.49 -6.68
CA ALA A 209 9.57 -1.39 -6.78
C ALA A 209 9.29 -0.76 -5.42
N GLY A 210 8.89 0.52 -5.43
CA GLY A 210 8.44 1.26 -4.26
C GLY A 210 9.58 1.66 -3.31
N LEU A 211 9.76 2.97 -3.10
CA LEU A 211 10.86 3.49 -2.29
C LEU A 211 10.82 3.03 -0.82
N GLY A 212 9.65 3.09 -0.17
CA GLY A 212 9.48 2.68 1.23
C GLY A 212 9.83 1.21 1.47
N SER A 213 9.63 0.37 0.45
CA SER A 213 9.80 -1.07 0.48
C SER A 213 11.08 -1.60 -0.16
N LEU A 214 11.96 -0.72 -0.65
CA LEU A 214 13.26 -1.14 -1.16
C LEU A 214 14.04 -1.85 -0.05
N GLY A 215 14.59 -3.02 -0.40
CA GLY A 215 15.19 -3.95 0.55
C GLY A 215 14.30 -5.14 0.90
N HIS A 216 13.00 -5.07 0.65
CA HIS A 216 12.09 -6.20 0.88
C HIS A 216 12.05 -7.12 -0.32
N VAL A 217 11.94 -8.43 -0.08
CA VAL A 217 11.72 -9.42 -1.15
C VAL A 217 10.31 -9.22 -1.73
N ARG A 218 10.20 -9.14 -3.05
CA ARG A 218 8.92 -9.09 -3.76
C ARG A 218 8.94 -10.13 -4.87
N LEU A 219 8.05 -11.10 -4.75
CA LEU A 219 7.93 -12.21 -5.68
C LEU A 219 6.69 -12.00 -6.52
N VAL A 220 6.82 -12.17 -7.82
CA VAL A 220 5.71 -12.04 -8.76
C VAL A 220 5.57 -13.34 -9.53
N ALA A 221 4.42 -13.99 -9.43
CA ALA A 221 4.07 -15.06 -10.33
C ALA A 221 3.56 -14.47 -11.65
N LEU A 222 4.15 -14.91 -12.77
CA LEU A 222 3.74 -14.57 -14.12
C LEU A 222 3.22 -15.82 -14.82
N THR A 223 2.04 -15.72 -15.42
CA THR A 223 1.41 -16.81 -16.17
C THR A 223 0.53 -16.23 -17.27
N GLU A 224 0.06 -17.10 -18.16
CA GLU A 224 -1.08 -16.82 -19.03
C GLU A 224 -2.31 -17.55 -18.51
N CYS A 225 -3.47 -16.93 -18.64
CA CYS A 225 -4.77 -17.49 -18.25
C CYS A 225 -5.84 -16.94 -19.17
N HIS A 226 -6.67 -17.82 -19.73
CA HIS A 226 -7.70 -17.48 -20.73
C HIS A 226 -7.19 -16.60 -21.89
N GLY A 227 -5.97 -16.85 -22.38
CA GLY A 227 -5.35 -16.10 -23.48
C GLY A 227 -4.79 -14.72 -23.09
N GLY A 228 -4.80 -14.35 -21.80
CA GLY A 228 -4.25 -13.10 -21.29
C GLY A 228 -3.11 -13.31 -20.30
N LYS A 229 -2.14 -12.37 -20.28
CA LYS A 229 -1.06 -12.36 -19.28
C LYS A 229 -1.59 -11.93 -17.91
N ILE A 230 -1.18 -12.64 -16.88
CA ILE A 230 -1.49 -12.35 -15.47
C ILE A 230 -0.19 -12.22 -14.66
N ALA A 231 -0.18 -11.26 -13.75
CA ALA A 231 0.86 -11.08 -12.75
C ALA A 231 0.22 -11.03 -11.35
N ARG A 232 0.71 -11.84 -10.41
CA ARG A 232 0.31 -11.79 -9.00
C ARG A 232 1.54 -11.58 -8.13
N GLU A 233 1.49 -10.59 -7.25
CA GLU A 233 2.62 -10.21 -6.42
C GLU A 233 2.40 -10.62 -4.96
N ALA A 234 3.41 -11.26 -4.36
CA ALA A 234 3.49 -11.58 -2.96
C ALA A 234 4.64 -10.80 -2.31
N ARG A 235 4.37 -10.27 -1.12
CA ARG A 235 5.34 -9.55 -0.30
C ARG A 235 5.26 -10.03 1.14
N PRO A 236 6.40 -10.09 1.84
CA PRO A 236 6.36 -10.38 3.26
C PRO A 236 5.60 -9.26 3.97
N TRP A 237 4.72 -9.67 4.89
CA TRP A 237 3.94 -8.78 5.73
C TRP A 237 4.45 -8.84 7.14
N TRP A 238 4.69 -7.68 7.72
CA TRP A 238 4.91 -7.54 9.14
C TRP A 238 4.18 -6.30 9.61
N ARG A 239 3.56 -6.42 10.77
CA ARG A 239 3.01 -5.25 11.47
C ARG A 239 4.17 -4.38 11.89
N LEU A 240 4.42 -3.31 11.14
CA LEU A 240 5.23 -2.20 11.60
C LEU A 240 4.52 -1.59 12.80
N LEU A 241 5.24 -1.54 13.93
CA LEU A 241 4.87 -0.83 15.17
C LEU A 241 3.66 -1.40 15.95
N PHE A 242 3.92 -2.43 16.75
CA PHE A 242 3.29 -2.54 18.07
C PHE A 242 4.24 -1.95 19.12
N ILE A 243 4.02 -0.69 19.52
CA ILE A 243 4.39 -0.25 20.87
C ILE A 243 3.21 -0.66 21.75
N GLY A 244 3.38 -1.76 22.49
CA GLY A 244 2.29 -2.40 23.21
C GLY A 244 1.68 -1.51 24.29
N GLN A 245 0.36 -1.54 24.40
CA GLN A 245 -0.29 -1.36 25.70
C GLN A 245 -0.64 -2.74 26.26
N MET A 246 -0.03 -3.08 27.40
CA MET A 246 -0.47 -4.19 28.24
C MET A 246 -1.79 -3.77 28.91
N ASN A 247 -2.81 -4.63 28.88
CA ASN A 247 -3.91 -4.47 29.82
C ASN A 247 -3.46 -4.89 31.22
N ALA A 248 -4.19 -4.42 32.25
CA ALA A 248 -3.91 -4.67 33.66
C ALA A 248 -3.89 -6.16 34.09
N ARG A 249 -4.10 -7.11 33.16
CA ARG A 249 -4.09 -8.57 33.39
C ARG A 249 -3.05 -9.32 32.54
N GLY A 250 -2.13 -8.63 31.87
CA GLY A 250 -1.00 -9.25 31.16
C GLY A 250 -1.36 -10.07 29.90
N ARG A 251 -2.60 -10.01 29.39
CA ARG A 251 -3.00 -10.75 28.19
C ARG A 251 -3.01 -9.85 26.94
N ARG A 252 -2.30 -10.24 25.89
CA ARG A 252 -2.36 -9.57 24.57
C ARG A 252 -3.74 -9.80 23.96
N LYS A 253 -4.59 -8.77 23.89
CA LYS A 253 -5.81 -8.80 23.05
C LYS A 253 -5.39 -8.40 21.64
N PHE A 254 -5.50 -9.34 20.70
CA PHE A 254 -5.34 -9.09 19.28
C PHE A 254 -6.71 -8.78 18.70
N CYS A 255 -7.01 -7.52 18.41
CA CYS A 255 -8.18 -7.16 17.63
C CYS A 255 -7.68 -6.49 16.35
N ILE A 256 -7.79 -7.20 15.23
CA ILE A 256 -7.54 -6.63 13.92
C ILE A 256 -8.90 -6.21 13.39
N ARG A 257 -9.26 -4.94 13.57
CA ARG A 257 -10.27 -4.32 12.72
C ARG A 257 -9.55 -3.96 11.42
N ARG A 258 -9.50 -4.88 10.45
CA ARG A 258 -9.17 -4.50 9.07
C ARG A 258 -10.27 -3.52 8.65
N SER A 259 -9.92 -2.31 8.20
CA SER A 259 -10.88 -1.56 7.42
C SER A 259 -11.11 -2.32 6.12
N SER A 260 -12.28 -2.92 6.02
CA SER A 260 -13.07 -2.85 4.80
C SER A 260 -13.32 -1.36 4.48
N ALA A 261 -12.30 -0.66 3.99
CA ALA A 261 -12.46 0.64 3.35
C ALA A 261 -12.98 0.40 1.92
N MET A 262 -14.15 -0.22 1.88
CA MET A 262 -15.09 -0.36 0.77
C MET A 262 -16.36 -0.82 1.48
N GLN A 263 -17.35 0.07 1.55
CA GLN A 263 -18.62 -0.12 2.24
C GLN A 263 -19.23 -1.47 1.87
N TYR A 264 -19.35 -2.36 2.85
CA TYR A 264 -20.44 -3.32 2.91
C TYR A 264 -20.89 -3.43 4.37
N GLU A 265 -22.20 -3.31 4.55
CA GLU A 265 -22.94 -3.50 5.80
C GLU A 265 -22.77 -4.93 6.31
N ARG A 266 -21.72 -5.19 7.08
CA ARG A 266 -21.62 -6.14 8.22
C ARG A 266 -20.14 -6.31 8.62
N PRO A 267 -19.77 -6.04 9.89
CA PRO A 267 -18.40 -6.18 10.35
C PRO A 267 -18.00 -7.65 10.44
N ILE A 268 -17.11 -8.11 9.56
CA ILE A 268 -16.44 -9.41 9.75
C ILE A 268 -15.24 -9.17 10.67
N LEU A 269 -15.44 -9.46 11.96
CA LEU A 269 -14.37 -9.72 12.93
C LEU A 269 -13.55 -10.92 12.48
N LEU A 270 -12.22 -10.83 12.53
CA LEU A 270 -11.35 -12.01 12.61
C LEU A 270 -10.25 -11.75 13.65
N CYS A 271 -10.59 -12.04 14.90
CA CYS A 271 -9.61 -12.57 15.86
C CYS A 271 -9.34 -14.02 15.46
N SER A 272 -8.08 -14.47 15.43
CA SER A 272 -7.80 -15.89 15.61
C SER A 272 -7.42 -16.16 17.07
N TYR A 273 -8.15 -17.07 17.68
CA TYR A 273 -7.66 -17.95 18.74
C TYR A 273 -8.05 -19.35 18.29
N GLY A 274 -7.05 -20.21 18.04
CA GLY A 274 -7.25 -21.62 17.73
C GLY A 274 -7.75 -21.91 16.32
N ASP A 275 -7.02 -22.80 15.66
CA ASP A 275 -7.42 -23.87 14.74
C ASP A 275 -8.70 -23.72 13.89
N ASP A 276 -8.51 -23.97 12.60
CA ASP A 276 -9.48 -24.31 11.55
C ASP A 276 -10.28 -23.17 10.87
N GLY A 277 -9.98 -22.94 9.58
CA GLY A 277 -10.99 -22.58 8.57
C GLY A 277 -11.13 -21.11 8.11
N LEU A 278 -10.68 -20.86 6.87
CA LEU A 278 -11.43 -20.24 5.73
C LEU A 278 -12.00 -18.79 5.73
N CYS A 279 -11.63 -17.98 4.71
CA CYS A 279 -12.48 -17.45 3.59
C CYS A 279 -11.91 -16.18 2.91
N GLY A 280 -11.68 -16.25 1.58
CA GLY A 280 -11.29 -15.13 0.72
C GLY A 280 -12.33 -14.82 -0.38
N GLY A 281 -12.33 -13.59 -0.88
CA GLY A 281 -13.04 -13.16 -2.09
C GLY A 281 -12.04 -12.78 -3.17
N SER A 282 -12.32 -13.16 -4.43
CA SER A 282 -11.46 -12.95 -5.61
C SER A 282 -12.19 -12.16 -6.71
N ARG A 283 -11.47 -11.35 -7.50
CA ARG A 283 -11.79 -10.90 -8.89
C ARG A 283 -10.49 -10.36 -9.53
N ARG A 284 -9.96 -10.90 -10.63
CA ARG A 284 -10.30 -10.93 -12.10
C ARG A 284 -9.76 -9.73 -12.88
N THR A 285 -8.98 -10.02 -13.93
CA THR A 285 -8.27 -9.06 -14.79
C THR A 285 -8.55 -9.35 -16.27
N ALA A 286 -9.64 -8.80 -16.82
CA ALA A 286 -9.82 -8.36 -18.23
C ALA A 286 -11.31 -7.98 -18.48
N PRO A 287 -11.61 -7.00 -19.34
CA PRO A 287 -12.98 -6.62 -19.70
C PRO A 287 -13.55 -7.65 -20.68
N GLU A 288 -14.83 -7.98 -20.51
CA GLU A 288 -15.66 -8.89 -21.31
C GLU A 288 -15.61 -10.40 -20.93
N LEU A 289 -16.83 -10.95 -20.84
CA LEU A 289 -17.25 -12.35 -20.70
C LEU A 289 -17.46 -12.95 -19.29
N SER A 290 -18.48 -13.81 -19.25
CA SER A 290 -19.50 -13.99 -18.21
C SER A 290 -19.19 -14.98 -17.07
N SER A 291 -19.92 -14.76 -15.97
CA SER A 291 -20.25 -15.57 -14.79
C SER A 291 -19.73 -17.01 -14.62
N ILE A 292 -18.97 -17.29 -13.54
CA ILE A 292 -18.95 -18.58 -12.81
C ILE A 292 -18.61 -18.32 -11.32
N SER A 293 -19.30 -19.01 -10.40
CA SER A 293 -19.24 -18.93 -8.92
C SER A 293 -18.02 -19.61 -8.28
N CYS A 294 -17.55 -19.12 -7.13
CA CYS A 294 -16.36 -19.62 -6.40
C CYS A 294 -16.75 -20.17 -5.01
N GLN A 295 -16.29 -21.39 -4.69
CA GLN A 295 -16.46 -22.07 -3.39
C GLN A 295 -15.24 -21.88 -2.46
N ARG A 296 -15.43 -22.19 -1.16
CA ARG A 296 -14.51 -21.92 -0.02
C ARG A 296 -13.66 -23.16 0.35
N VAL A 297 -12.31 -23.06 0.45
CA VAL A 297 -11.43 -23.91 1.32
C VAL A 297 -10.28 -23.13 2.02
N GLY A 298 -9.80 -23.59 3.20
CA GLY A 298 -9.26 -22.77 4.30
C GLY A 298 -7.85 -23.09 4.72
N MET A 299 -7.12 -22.06 5.19
CA MET A 299 -5.69 -22.18 5.39
C MET A 299 -5.21 -21.50 6.67
N ASN A 300 -4.24 -22.16 7.32
CA ASN A 300 -3.47 -21.72 8.48
C ASN A 300 -2.13 -21.09 8.02
N ALA A 301 -1.79 -19.97 8.65
CA ALA A 301 -0.48 -19.29 8.72
C ALA A 301 0.05 -18.48 7.52
N ALA A 302 0.59 -17.30 7.87
CA ALA A 302 1.19 -16.21 7.09
C ALA A 302 0.24 -15.30 6.28
N CYS A 303 0.14 -14.02 6.69
CA CYS A 303 -0.51 -12.97 5.90
C CYS A 303 0.44 -12.49 4.79
N CYS A 304 -0.06 -12.29 3.57
CA CYS A 304 0.57 -11.55 2.48
C CYS A 304 -0.39 -10.44 2.03
N SER A 305 0.09 -9.25 1.62
CA SER A 305 -0.77 -8.29 0.91
C SER A 305 -0.82 -8.58 -0.58
N LEU A 306 -2.00 -8.29 -1.11
CA LEU A 306 -2.31 -8.26 -2.53
C LEU A 306 -1.93 -6.88 -3.06
N TRP A 307 -1.11 -6.83 -4.11
CA TRP A 307 -0.79 -5.58 -4.78
C TRP A 307 -0.74 -5.76 -6.30
N ASP A 308 -1.78 -5.31 -7.00
CA ASP A 308 -1.92 -5.40 -8.46
C ASP A 308 -1.14 -4.29 -9.23
N GLY A 309 -0.19 -3.63 -8.58
CA GLY A 309 0.64 -2.61 -9.19
C GLY A 309 0.06 -1.20 -9.12
N LYS A 310 0.93 -0.21 -8.85
CA LYS A 310 0.61 1.21 -9.00
C LYS A 310 0.45 1.57 -10.47
N ARG A 311 -0.72 2.12 -10.86
CA ARG A 311 -0.78 3.12 -11.93
C ARG A 311 -0.35 4.45 -11.31
N ARG A 312 0.72 5.08 -11.81
CA ARG A 312 1.08 6.44 -11.38
C ARG A 312 0.01 7.39 -11.90
N THR A 313 -0.66 8.12 -11.01
CA THR A 313 -1.27 9.40 -11.34
C THR A 313 -0.22 10.48 -11.09
N SER A 314 0.38 11.01 -12.16
CA SER A 314 1.25 12.17 -12.07
C SER A 314 0.39 13.41 -11.81
N ILE A 315 0.20 13.74 -10.53
CA ILE A 315 0.02 15.15 -10.15
C ILE A 315 1.41 15.85 -10.17
N SER A 316 2.51 15.10 -10.30
CA SER A 316 3.83 15.64 -10.63
C SER A 316 3.84 16.14 -12.08
N ALA A 317 3.99 17.44 -12.29
CA ALA A 317 4.15 18.03 -13.61
C ALA A 317 5.29 17.31 -14.38
N PRO A 318 5.19 17.16 -15.71
CA PRO A 318 6.33 16.68 -16.49
C PRO A 318 7.50 17.64 -16.24
N ALA A 319 8.66 17.08 -15.88
CA ALA A 319 9.90 17.83 -15.88
C ALA A 319 10.05 18.43 -17.28
N VAL A 320 9.89 19.76 -17.36
CA VAL A 320 10.18 20.52 -18.57
C VAL A 320 11.66 20.27 -18.88
N ARG A 321 11.91 19.62 -20.01
CA ARG A 321 13.23 19.63 -20.65
C ARG A 321 13.27 20.76 -21.65
#